data_AF-A0A843GJY3-F1
#
_entry.id   AF-A0A843GJY3-F1
#
_cell.length_a   1.000
_cell.length_b   1.000
_cell.length_c   1.000
_cell.angle_alpha   90.00
_cell.angle_beta   90.00
_cell.angle_gamma   90.00
#
_symmetry.space_group_name_H-M   'P 1'
#
loop_
_entity.id
_entity.type
_entity.pdbx_description
1 polymer ?
#
loop_
_entity_poly.entity_id
_entity_poly.type
_entity_poly.pdbx_seq_one_letter_code
_entity_poly.pdbx_strand_id
1 'polypeptide(L)'
;MMNQGYYDPCPFLSNFDGLQIDWQNKNFVNPPYSKLKIWVHKSIEQSKLNKEVILLIPARTDTQAFKQLYDYGAHFIFITGRLKFNDSGVAPFPSMLIKLVGGGSQHLN
;
A
#
# COMPACT_ATOMS: atom_id res chain seq x y z
N MET A 1 8.70 -10.06 1.95
CA MET A 1 7.97 -9.78 0.69
C MET A 1 8.87 -9.22 -0.41
N MET A 2 9.88 -8.39 -0.13
CA MET A 2 10.82 -7.92 -1.17
C MET A 2 11.57 -9.06 -1.91
N ASN A 3 11.84 -10.19 -1.24
CA ASN A 3 12.44 -11.38 -1.86
C ASN A 3 11.49 -12.20 -2.76
N GLN A 4 10.29 -11.71 -3.06
CA GLN A 4 9.29 -12.41 -3.90
C GLN A 4 9.06 -11.74 -5.27
N GLY A 5 9.98 -10.88 -5.73
CA GLY A 5 9.89 -10.24 -7.05
C GLY A 5 8.89 -9.09 -7.12
N TYR A 6 8.61 -8.45 -5.98
CA TYR A 6 7.84 -7.21 -5.95
C TYR A 6 8.75 -6.02 -6.23
N TYR A 7 8.33 -5.17 -7.16
CA TYR A 7 8.95 -3.86 -7.36
C TYR A 7 8.62 -2.94 -6.19
N ASP A 8 9.61 -2.17 -5.72
CA ASP A 8 9.41 -1.12 -4.72
C ASP A 8 9.37 0.23 -5.44
N PRO A 9 8.17 0.84 -5.63
CA PRO A 9 8.07 2.16 -6.22
C PRO A 9 8.41 3.27 -5.23
N CYS A 10 8.58 2.97 -3.93
CA CYS A 10 8.89 3.95 -2.90
C CYS A 10 10.06 3.49 -2.01
N PRO A 11 11.24 3.17 -2.58
CA PRO A 11 12.34 2.70 -1.78
C PRO A 11 12.84 3.80 -0.85
N PHE A 12 13.30 3.38 0.33
CA PHE A 12 13.88 4.30 1.30
C PHE A 12 15.08 5.02 0.68
N LEU A 13 15.12 6.36 0.80
CA LEU A 13 16.15 7.22 0.20
C LEU A 13 16.30 7.09 -1.34
N SER A 14 15.18 6.88 -2.04
CA SER A 14 15.13 6.89 -3.50
C SER A 14 15.59 8.22 -4.12
N ASN A 15 16.23 8.14 -5.29
CA ASN A 15 16.56 9.29 -6.15
C ASN A 15 15.52 9.55 -7.25
N PHE A 16 14.42 8.78 -7.28
CA PHE A 16 13.32 8.96 -8.21
C PHE A 16 11.98 9.11 -7.48
N ASP A 17 11.02 9.79 -8.14
CA ASP A 17 9.66 9.91 -7.63
C ASP A 17 8.79 8.77 -8.16
N GLY A 18 8.48 7.80 -7.28
CA GLY A 18 7.57 6.70 -7.56
C GLY A 18 6.16 7.13 -7.98
N LEU A 19 5.75 8.36 -7.65
CA LEU A 19 4.48 8.93 -8.09
C LEU A 19 4.48 9.39 -9.55
N GLN A 20 5.64 9.51 -10.19
CA GLN A 20 5.77 9.97 -11.60
C GLN A 20 6.13 8.88 -12.61
N ILE A 21 6.44 7.66 -12.15
CA ILE A 21 6.80 6.53 -13.02
C ILE A 21 5.66 5.52 -13.17
N ASP A 22 5.70 4.70 -14.22
CA ASP A 22 4.82 3.54 -14.30
C ASP A 22 5.32 2.42 -13.37
N TRP A 23 4.40 1.70 -12.73
CA TRP A 23 4.74 0.61 -11.82
C TRP A 23 4.83 -0.74 -12.54
N GLN A 24 5.43 -1.75 -11.92
CA GLN A 24 5.51 -3.09 -12.52
C GLN A 24 4.24 -3.91 -12.28
N ASN A 25 4.22 -5.17 -12.70
CA ASN A 25 3.06 -6.05 -12.51
C ASN A 25 2.80 -6.39 -11.03
N LYS A 26 3.84 -6.38 -10.18
CA LYS A 26 3.76 -6.67 -8.74
C LYS A 26 4.52 -5.61 -7.97
N ASN A 27 3.84 -4.92 -7.04
CA ASN A 27 4.42 -3.77 -6.33
C ASN A 27 4.20 -3.87 -4.83
N PHE A 28 5.26 -3.63 -4.06
CA PHE A 28 5.20 -3.52 -2.61
C PHE A 28 5.50 -2.08 -2.23
N VAL A 29 4.52 -1.39 -1.64
CA VAL A 29 4.57 0.04 -1.39
C VAL A 29 4.59 0.28 0.11
N ASN A 30 5.68 0.83 0.61
CA ASN A 30 5.77 1.36 1.97
C ASN A 30 5.92 2.90 1.91
N PRO A 31 4.81 3.63 1.69
CA PRO A 31 4.88 5.04 1.37
C PRO A 31 5.22 5.90 2.60
N PRO A 32 5.77 7.11 2.42
CA PRO A 32 5.82 8.08 3.50
C PRO A 32 4.40 8.42 3.98
N TYR A 33 4.13 8.17 5.26
CA TYR A 33 2.77 8.30 5.81
C TYR A 33 2.22 9.73 5.81
N SER A 34 3.09 10.75 5.73
CA SER A 34 2.69 12.15 5.52
C SER A 34 2.04 12.42 4.16
N LYS A 35 2.25 11.52 3.18
CA LYS A 35 1.69 11.60 1.82
C LYS A 35 0.77 10.43 1.51
N LEU A 36 0.18 9.78 2.53
CA LEU A 36 -0.56 8.53 2.36
C LEU A 36 -1.70 8.62 1.34
N LYS A 37 -2.45 9.73 1.32
CA LYS A 37 -3.58 9.94 0.41
C LYS A 37 -3.19 9.82 -1.07
N ILE A 38 -2.11 10.46 -1.49
CA ILE A 38 -1.68 10.45 -2.90
C ILE A 38 -1.11 9.09 -3.32
N TRP A 39 -0.42 8.40 -2.40
CA TRP A 39 0.08 7.04 -2.63
C TRP A 39 -1.04 6.00 -2.73
N VAL A 40 -2.06 6.10 -1.87
CA VAL A 40 -3.26 5.27 -1.95
C VAL A 40 -3.99 5.50 -3.27
N HIS A 41 -4.18 6.77 -3.67
CA HIS A 41 -4.80 7.09 -4.95
C HIS A 41 -4.04 6.47 -6.12
N LYS A 42 -2.71 6.65 -6.19
CA LYS A 42 -1.90 6.04 -7.25
C LYS A 42 -1.95 4.52 -7.21
N SER A 43 -1.95 3.91 -6.03
CA SER A 43 -2.03 2.44 -5.88
C SER A 43 -3.33 1.88 -6.42
N ILE A 44 -4.45 2.57 -6.18
CA ILE A 44 -5.76 2.22 -6.75
C ILE A 44 -5.70 2.34 -8.28
N GLU A 45 -5.19 3.44 -8.83
CA GLU A 45 -5.07 3.62 -10.28
C GLU A 45 -4.19 2.54 -10.93
N GLN A 46 -3.05 2.20 -10.31
CA GLN A 46 -2.18 1.14 -10.82
C GLN A 46 -2.86 -0.24 -10.73
N SER A 47 -3.63 -0.51 -9.67
CA SER A 47 -4.38 -1.74 -9.57
C SER A 47 -5.46 -1.87 -10.65
N LYS A 48 -6.13 -0.79 -11.05
CA LYS A 48 -7.08 -0.79 -12.18
C LYS A 48 -6.43 -1.18 -13.51
N LEU A 49 -5.10 -1.07 -13.63
CA LEU A 49 -4.32 -1.53 -14.78
C LEU A 49 -3.87 -3.00 -14.66
N ASN A 50 -4.59 -3.82 -13.88
CA ASN A 50 -4.30 -5.24 -13.62
C ASN A 50 -2.96 -5.50 -12.92
N LYS A 51 -2.45 -4.53 -12.17
CA LYS A 51 -1.23 -4.68 -11.37
C LYS A 51 -1.58 -5.11 -9.94
N GLU A 52 -0.82 -6.04 -9.39
CA GLU A 52 -0.92 -6.40 -7.98
C GLU A 52 -0.18 -5.35 -7.15
N VAL A 53 -0.87 -4.79 -6.15
CA VAL A 53 -0.27 -3.80 -5.24
C VAL A 53 -0.51 -4.23 -3.81
N ILE A 54 0.58 -4.36 -3.05
CA ILE A 54 0.57 -4.54 -1.61
C ILE A 54 1.05 -3.25 -0.97
N LEU A 55 0.20 -2.60 -0.17
CA LEU A 55 0.56 -1.43 0.62
C LEU A 55 0.81 -1.83 2.08
N LEU A 56 1.85 -1.26 2.68
CA LEU A 56 2.04 -1.25 4.13
C LEU A 56 1.67 0.13 4.69
N ILE A 57 0.59 0.21 5.48
CA ILE A 57 0.07 1.49 5.97
C ILE A 57 -0.27 1.43 7.47
N PRO A 58 -0.42 2.59 8.16
CA PRO A 58 -1.00 2.63 9.48
C PRO A 58 -2.47 2.17 9.47
N ALA A 59 -2.87 1.36 10.44
CA ALA A 59 -4.26 0.92 10.59
C ALA A 59 -5.10 2.03 11.26
N ARG A 60 -5.40 3.10 10.50
CA ARG A 60 -6.12 4.30 10.98
C ARG A 60 -7.44 4.48 10.23
N THR A 61 -8.51 3.94 10.79
CA THR A 61 -9.86 3.90 10.20
C THR A 61 -10.49 5.28 10.02
N ASP A 62 -9.99 6.30 10.72
CA ASP A 62 -10.46 7.69 10.70
C ASP A 62 -9.88 8.51 9.53
N THR A 63 -8.95 7.96 8.75
CA THR A 63 -8.27 8.69 7.68
C THR A 63 -8.99 8.57 6.34
N GLN A 64 -8.93 9.63 5.53
CA GLN A 64 -9.46 9.61 4.16
C GLN A 64 -8.83 8.51 3.29
N ALA A 65 -7.54 8.23 3.49
CA ALA A 65 -6.84 7.16 2.78
C ALA A 65 -7.44 5.79 3.11
N PHE A 66 -7.75 5.53 4.39
CA PHE A 66 -8.40 4.29 4.80
C PHE A 66 -9.80 4.18 4.21
N LYS A 67 -10.60 5.27 4.27
CA LYS A 67 -11.93 5.30 3.66
C LYS A 67 -11.88 5.00 2.16
N GLN A 68 -10.94 5.59 1.42
CA GLN A 68 -10.77 5.33 -0.02
C GLN A 68 -10.46 3.86 -0.33
N LEU A 69 -9.61 3.21 0.48
CA LEU A 69 -9.31 1.78 0.33
C LEU A 69 -10.54 0.91 0.65
N TYR A 70 -11.32 1.30 1.66
CA TYR A 70 -12.54 0.59 2.03
C TYR A 70 -13.60 0.72 0.93
N ASP A 71 -13.86 1.93 0.47
CA ASP A 71 -14.82 2.21 -0.62
C ASP A 71 -14.40 1.51 -1.93
N TYR A 72 -13.10 1.33 -2.16
CA TYR A 72 -12.57 0.59 -3.31
C TYR A 72 -12.76 -0.93 -3.20
N GLY A 73 -13.09 -1.45 -2.02
CA GLY A 73 -13.19 -2.90 -1.79
C GLY A 73 -11.83 -3.60 -1.68
N ALA A 74 -10.82 -2.90 -1.15
CA ALA A 74 -9.50 -3.48 -0.94
C ALA A 74 -9.51 -4.66 0.04
N HIS A 75 -8.54 -5.57 -0.07
CA HIS A 75 -8.36 -6.64 0.90
C HIS A 75 -7.48 -6.18 2.06
N PHE A 76 -8.06 -6.13 3.27
CA PHE A 76 -7.37 -5.71 4.49
C PHE A 76 -6.79 -6.92 5.23
N ILE A 77 -5.49 -6.92 5.45
CA ILE A 77 -4.76 -8.01 6.11
C ILE A 77 -4.19 -7.48 7.42
N PHE A 78 -4.73 -7.97 8.53
CA PHE A 78 -4.34 -7.57 9.87
C PHE A 78 -2.94 -8.07 10.23
N ILE A 79 -2.16 -7.21 10.87
CA ILE A 79 -0.89 -7.57 11.50
C ILE A 79 -1.10 -7.55 13.01
N THR A 80 -0.79 -8.66 13.68
CA THR A 80 -0.85 -8.73 15.14
C THR A 80 0.41 -8.11 15.73
N GLY A 81 0.24 -7.15 16.65
CA GLY A 81 1.34 -6.45 17.30
C GLY A 81 1.85 -5.23 16.53
N ARG A 82 3.00 -4.68 16.98
CA ARG A 82 3.66 -3.54 16.32
C ARG A 82 4.82 -4.03 15.48
N LEU A 83 4.96 -3.48 14.27
CA LEU A 83 6.13 -3.74 13.44
C LEU A 83 7.40 -3.23 14.14
N LYS A 84 8.49 -3.96 13.96
CA LYS A 84 9.83 -3.54 14.36
C LYS A 84 10.63 -3.30 13.09
N PHE A 85 11.11 -2.08 12.92
CA PHE A 85 12.01 -1.73 11.82
C PHE A 85 13.44 -1.79 12.33
N ASN A 86 14.34 -2.40 11.56
CA ASN A 86 15.71 -2.69 11.97
C ASN A 86 16.44 -1.44 12.49
N ASP A 87 16.22 -0.28 11.86
CA ASP A 87 16.93 0.97 12.14
C ASP A 87 16.08 2.02 12.89
N SER A 88 14.85 1.68 13.29
CA SER A 88 13.91 2.67 13.86
C SER A 88 13.08 2.16 15.04
N GLY A 89 13.34 0.92 15.49
CA GLY A 89 12.65 0.33 16.64
C GLY A 89 11.20 -0.02 16.34
N VAL A 90 10.37 -0.03 17.39
CA VAL A 90 8.95 -0.40 17.30
C VAL A 90 8.15 0.75 16.69
N ALA A 91 7.33 0.46 15.69
CA ALA A 91 6.41 1.42 15.09
C ALA A 91 5.46 2.00 16.16
N PRO A 92 5.28 3.33 16.24
CA PRO A 92 4.45 3.94 17.28
C PRO A 92 2.94 3.77 17.04
N PHE A 93 2.53 3.13 15.94
CA PHE A 93 1.14 2.91 15.55
C PHE A 93 0.94 1.47 15.03
N PRO A 94 -0.30 0.95 15.07
CA PRO A 94 -0.62 -0.30 14.40
C PRO A 94 -0.41 -0.16 12.89
N SER A 95 0.00 -1.25 12.25
CA SER A 95 0.17 -1.33 10.80
C SER A 95 -0.72 -2.42 10.23
N MET A 96 -1.02 -2.32 8.94
CA MET A 96 -1.72 -3.36 8.20
C MET A 96 -1.18 -3.45 6.78
N LEU A 97 -1.41 -4.61 6.16
CA LEU A 97 -1.21 -4.78 4.74
C LEU A 97 -2.54 -4.60 4.02
N ILE A 98 -2.49 -3.94 2.87
CA ILE A 98 -3.63 -3.77 1.98
C ILE A 98 -3.26 -4.40 0.65
N LYS A 99 -4.06 -5.35 0.18
CA LYS A 99 -3.91 -5.95 -1.14
C LYS A 99 -4.95 -5.38 -2.09
N LEU A 100 -4.47 -4.83 -3.20
CA LEU A 100 -5.25 -4.38 -4.34
C LEU A 100 -4.95 -5.31 -5.52
N VAL A 101 -6.00 -5.84 -6.14
CA VAL A 101 -5.89 -6.68 -7.34
C VAL A 101 -6.81 -6.08 -8.40
N GLY A 102 -6.27 -5.83 -9.59
CA GLY A 102 -7.06 -5.39 -10.73
C GLY A 102 -7.87 -6.49 -11.37
N GLY A 103 -8.97 -6.10 -12.00
CA GLY A 103 -9.99 -7.01 -12.53
C GLY A 103 -11.11 -7.13 -11.50
N GLY A 104 -12.21 -6.40 -11.75
CA GLY A 104 -13.22 -6.12 -10.75
C GLY A 104 -13.72 -7.35 -10.00
N SER A 105 -13.54 -7.33 -8.68
CA SER A 105 -14.53 -7.93 -7.80
C SER A 105 -15.82 -7.15 -8.04
N GLN A 106 -16.68 -7.66 -8.92
CA GLN A 106 -18.09 -7.30 -8.81
C GLN A 106 -18.51 -7.66 -7.40
N HIS A 107 -18.97 -6.66 -6.64
CA HIS A 107 -19.80 -6.95 -5.48
C HIS A 107 -20.97 -7.79 -6.01
N LEU A 108 -20.94 -9.09 -5.75
CA LEU A 108 -22.15 -9.90 -5.79
C LEU A 108 -23.04 -9.35 -4.67
N ASN A 109 -24.16 -8.76 -5.07
CA ASN A 109 -25.28 -8.45 -4.20
C ASN A 109 -25.77 -9.73 -3.51
#